data_AF-G4YJ12-F1
#
_entry.id   AF-G4YJ12-F1
#
_cell.length_a   1.000
_cell.length_b   1.000
_cell.length_c   1.000
_cell.angle_alpha   90.00
_cell.angle_beta   90.00
_cell.angle_gamma   90.00
#
_symmetry.space_group_name_H-M   'P 1'
#
loop_
_entity.id
_entity.type
_entity.pdbx_description
1 polymer ?
#
loop_
_entity_poly.entity_id
_entity_poly.type
_entity_poly.pdbx_seq_one_letter_code
_entity_poly.pdbx_strand_id
1 'polypeptide(L)'
;MEKVLEEKGVAAGNITRELLRQEIKALLLEVGLRRTRSTEPTPASSGPTHTYYSWGGKFHRLPKEFEFPSIDPLGAWIFWWFGDARRGYPPYKAISSDDLDTPKKKATLAEWSIMMRHISNAVEAQTGMSLPPIRDEPHAIELFNIGYHKLQLKPSKRKRRTNQLKLTRC
;
A
#
# COMPACT_ATOMS: atom_id res chain seq x y z
N MET A 1 50.57 -11.68 32.54
CA MET A 1 49.38 -12.55 32.52
C MET A 1 48.17 -11.64 32.37
N GLU A 2 47.93 -11.16 31.15
CA GLU A 2 46.74 -10.39 30.79
C GLU A 2 46.54 -10.59 29.29
N LYS A 3 46.34 -11.87 28.97
CA LYS A 3 46.15 -12.39 27.62
C LYS A 3 44.72 -12.90 27.61
N VAL A 4 43.96 -12.55 26.57
CA VAL A 4 42.70 -13.19 26.17
C VAL A 4 41.47 -12.76 26.97
N LEU A 5 40.97 -11.54 26.76
CA LEU A 5 39.56 -11.23 27.05
C LEU A 5 38.91 -10.18 26.12
N GLU A 6 39.52 -9.85 24.98
CA GLU A 6 38.91 -8.94 23.98
C GLU A 6 38.57 -9.61 22.64
N GLU A 7 38.51 -10.94 22.60
CA GLU A 7 38.13 -11.68 21.38
C GLU A 7 36.69 -12.22 21.45
N LYS A 8 35.85 -11.66 22.31
CA LYS A 8 34.39 -11.89 22.30
C LYS A 8 33.68 -10.60 22.72
N GLY A 9 33.43 -9.72 21.75
CA GLY A 9 32.67 -8.48 21.91
C GLY A 9 31.18 -8.70 22.19
N VAL A 10 30.85 -9.49 23.21
CA VAL A 10 29.57 -9.46 23.94
C VAL A 10 29.91 -9.15 25.40
N ALA A 11 30.41 -7.94 25.64
CA ALA A 11 30.54 -7.41 26.99
C ALA A 11 29.51 -6.27 27.15
N ALA A 12 28.62 -6.43 28.14
CA ALA A 12 27.63 -5.43 28.57
C ALA A 12 26.55 -5.02 27.55
N GLY A 13 25.90 -5.98 26.86
CA GLY A 13 24.60 -5.77 26.22
C GLY A 13 24.56 -4.79 25.03
N ASN A 14 25.70 -4.23 24.62
CA ASN A 14 25.78 -3.19 23.61
C ASN A 14 26.60 -3.70 22.43
N ILE A 15 25.94 -4.07 21.33
CA ILE A 15 26.63 -4.42 20.08
C ILE A 15 27.26 -3.14 19.54
N THR A 16 28.58 -3.14 19.38
CA THR A 16 29.26 -2.00 18.76
C THR A 16 28.87 -1.93 17.28
N ARG A 17 28.71 -0.72 16.76
CA ARG A 17 28.40 -0.48 15.34
C ARG A 17 29.42 -1.16 14.40
N GLU A 18 30.66 -1.27 14.84
CA GLU A 18 31.72 -1.90 14.06
C GLU A 18 31.57 -3.42 14.02
N LEU A 19 31.24 -4.06 15.15
CA LEU A 19 30.96 -5.49 15.19
C LEU A 19 29.76 -5.84 14.29
N LEU A 20 28.66 -5.08 14.38
CA LEU A 20 27.50 -5.28 13.50
C LEU A 20 27.86 -5.14 12.01
N ARG A 21 28.72 -4.18 11.66
CA ARG A 21 29.21 -4.01 10.29
C ARG A 21 30.09 -5.16 9.82
N GLN A 22 30.92 -5.70 10.71
CA GLN A 22 31.80 -6.82 10.40
C GLN A 22 30.98 -8.10 10.19
N GLU A 23 30.00 -8.38 11.06
CA GLU A 23 29.09 -9.52 10.92
C GLU A 23 28.27 -9.45 9.63
N ILE A 24 27.72 -8.28 9.29
CA ILE A 24 27.00 -8.10 8.01
C ILE A 24 27.92 -8.39 6.82
N LYS A 25 29.17 -7.90 6.84
CA LYS A 25 30.14 -8.17 5.76
C LYS A 25 30.49 -9.67 5.67
N ALA A 26 30.66 -10.34 6.81
CA ALA A 26 30.96 -11.77 6.86
C ALA A 26 29.81 -12.59 6.28
N LEU A 27 28.58 -12.32 6.69
CA LEU A 27 27.38 -12.99 6.16
C LEU A 27 27.20 -12.77 4.66
N LEU A 28 27.44 -11.55 4.16
CA LEU A 28 27.36 -11.27 2.72
C LEU A 28 28.41 -12.05 1.91
N LEU A 29 29.60 -12.27 2.48
CA LEU A 29 30.65 -13.08 1.86
C LEU A 29 30.31 -14.58 1.90
N GLU A 30 29.79 -15.06 3.02
CA GLU A 30 29.39 -16.46 3.23
C GLU A 30 28.26 -16.90 2.28
N VAL A 31 27.27 -16.02 2.06
CA VAL A 31 26.16 -16.25 1.13
C VAL A 31 26.62 -16.16 -0.35
N GLY A 32 27.92 -15.93 -0.61
CA GLY A 32 28.46 -15.87 -1.95
C GLY A 32 27.96 -14.67 -2.74
N LEU A 33 27.52 -13.60 -2.06
CA LEU A 33 27.11 -12.34 -2.68
C LEU A 33 28.36 -11.61 -3.19
N ARG A 34 28.96 -12.15 -4.24
CA ARG A 34 30.07 -11.53 -4.96
C ARG A 34 29.58 -10.16 -5.41
N ARG A 35 30.23 -9.11 -4.92
CA ARG A 35 30.18 -7.78 -5.54
C ARG A 35 30.73 -7.94 -6.96
N THR A 36 29.83 -8.17 -7.92
CA THR A 36 30.17 -8.11 -9.34
C THR A 36 30.62 -6.68 -9.61
N ARG A 37 31.93 -6.47 -9.72
CA ARG A 37 32.46 -5.30 -10.40
C ARG A 37 32.16 -5.50 -11.88
N SER A 38 31.56 -4.47 -12.46
CA SER A 38 31.47 -4.25 -13.90
C SER A 38 30.57 -5.24 -14.64
N THR A 39 29.26 -5.09 -14.46
CA THR A 39 28.31 -5.39 -15.53
C THR A 39 27.86 -4.03 -16.06
N GLU A 40 27.95 -3.82 -17.37
CA GLU A 40 27.19 -2.78 -18.06
C GLU A 40 25.75 -2.76 -17.52
N PRO A 41 25.06 -1.61 -17.49
CA PRO A 41 23.67 -1.57 -17.10
C PRO A 41 22.83 -2.28 -18.16
N THR A 42 22.80 -3.61 -18.11
CA THR A 42 21.64 -4.38 -18.54
C THR A 42 20.48 -3.72 -17.80
N PRO A 43 19.44 -3.21 -18.48
CA PRO A 43 18.26 -2.74 -17.79
C PRO A 43 17.74 -3.94 -17.02
N ALA A 44 18.01 -3.97 -15.71
CA ALA A 44 17.25 -4.79 -14.80
C ALA A 44 15.81 -4.46 -15.14
N SER A 45 15.05 -5.46 -15.61
CA SER A 45 13.61 -5.33 -15.74
C SER A 45 13.16 -4.72 -14.42
N SER A 46 12.76 -3.46 -14.47
CA SER A 46 12.43 -2.67 -13.31
C SER A 46 11.15 -3.26 -12.76
N GLY A 47 11.29 -4.32 -11.95
CA GLY A 47 10.22 -4.80 -11.11
C GLY A 47 9.67 -3.60 -10.34
N PRO A 48 8.37 -3.57 -10.04
CA PRO A 48 7.72 -2.40 -9.47
C PRO A 48 8.49 -1.91 -8.25
N THR A 49 9.14 -0.75 -8.39
CA THR A 49 9.90 -0.09 -7.35
C THR A 49 8.94 0.32 -6.24
N HIS A 50 8.90 -0.48 -5.18
CA HIS A 50 8.11 -0.14 -4.01
C HIS A 50 8.74 1.05 -3.30
N THR A 51 8.08 2.19 -3.37
CA THR A 51 8.52 3.40 -2.66
C THR A 51 8.04 3.30 -1.22
N TYR A 52 8.98 3.38 -0.28
CA TYR A 52 8.69 3.40 1.16
C TYR A 52 9.06 4.74 1.76
N TYR A 53 8.29 5.13 2.77
CA TYR A 53 8.45 6.38 3.51
C TYR A 53 8.68 6.07 4.99
N SER A 54 9.45 6.92 5.67
CA SER A 54 9.70 6.78 7.10
C SER A 54 9.13 7.98 7.85
N TRP A 55 8.16 7.73 8.73
CA TRP A 55 7.61 8.73 9.64
C TRP A 55 7.10 8.05 10.91
N GLY A 56 7.09 8.76 12.04
CA GLY A 56 6.68 8.18 13.33
C GLY A 56 7.51 6.97 13.79
N GLY A 57 8.76 6.85 13.31
CA GLY A 57 9.64 5.72 13.63
C GLY A 57 9.27 4.39 12.96
N LYS A 58 8.36 4.39 11.98
CA LYS A 58 7.91 3.20 11.24
C LYS A 58 8.08 3.40 9.74
N PHE A 59 8.07 2.29 9.00
CA PHE A 59 8.03 2.29 7.53
C PHE A 59 6.58 2.26 7.05
N HIS A 60 6.30 3.08 6.04
CA HIS A 60 4.98 3.28 5.49
C HIS A 60 5.00 3.19 3.97
N ARG A 61 3.89 2.78 3.39
CA ARG A 61 3.70 2.71 1.92
C ARG A 61 3.31 4.05 1.30
N LEU A 62 3.01 5.04 2.14
CA LEU A 62 2.56 6.36 1.73
C LEU A 62 3.36 7.46 2.44
N PRO A 63 3.58 8.61 1.78
CA PRO A 63 4.14 9.77 2.44
C PRO A 63 3.18 10.25 3.53
N LYS A 64 3.72 10.88 4.57
CA LYS A 64 2.91 11.39 5.69
C LYS A 64 1.85 12.39 5.21
N GLU A 65 2.20 13.17 4.20
CA GLU A 65 1.38 14.22 3.58
C GLU A 65 0.36 13.68 2.57
N PHE A 66 0.25 12.35 2.41
CA PHE A 66 -0.74 11.74 1.53
C PHE A 66 -2.16 12.24 1.83
N GLU A 67 -2.90 12.63 0.80
CA GLU A 67 -4.31 12.99 0.90
C GLU A 67 -5.12 12.17 -0.10
N PHE A 68 -6.31 11.75 0.33
CA PHE A 68 -7.25 11.12 -0.58
C PHE A 68 -7.77 12.15 -1.59
N PRO A 69 -7.73 11.83 -2.89
CA PRO A 69 -8.21 12.73 -3.91
C PRO A 69 -9.74 12.86 -3.83
N SER A 70 -10.26 14.06 -4.10
CA SER A 70 -11.70 14.29 -4.24
C SER A 70 -12.11 13.91 -5.66
N ILE A 71 -12.52 12.65 -5.84
CA ILE A 71 -12.89 12.08 -7.13
C ILE A 71 -14.24 11.40 -7.06
N ASP A 72 -14.81 11.10 -8.22
CA ASP A 72 -16.04 10.35 -8.36
C ASP A 72 -15.84 8.86 -8.01
N PRO A 73 -16.92 8.10 -7.81
CA PRO A 73 -16.85 6.69 -7.42
C PRO A 73 -16.12 5.78 -8.41
N LEU A 74 -16.17 6.06 -9.71
CA LEU A 74 -15.45 5.27 -10.70
C LEU A 74 -13.94 5.51 -10.56
N GLY A 75 -13.52 6.77 -10.43
CA GLY A 75 -12.11 7.09 -10.17
C GLY A 75 -11.60 6.43 -8.87
N ALA A 76 -12.42 6.46 -7.81
CA ALA A 76 -12.09 5.79 -6.56
C ALA A 76 -11.96 4.27 -6.73
N TRP A 77 -12.83 3.65 -7.54
CA TRP A 77 -12.77 2.23 -7.88
C TRP A 77 -11.47 1.88 -8.64
N ILE A 78 -11.05 2.70 -9.60
CA ILE A 78 -9.78 2.51 -10.30
C ILE A 78 -8.60 2.58 -9.34
N PHE A 79 -8.53 3.60 -8.48
CA PHE A 79 -7.45 3.71 -7.48
C PHE A 79 -7.48 2.59 -6.44
N TRP A 80 -8.66 2.03 -6.15
CA TRP A 80 -8.77 0.86 -5.27
C TRP A 80 -8.00 -0.35 -5.77
N TRP A 81 -8.04 -0.60 -7.08
CA TRP A 81 -7.45 -1.78 -7.71
C TRP A 81 -6.04 -1.56 -8.23
N PHE A 82 -5.75 -0.37 -8.76
CA PHE A 82 -4.48 -0.08 -9.45
C PHE A 82 -3.58 0.93 -8.73
N GLY A 83 -4.14 1.72 -7.82
CA GLY A 83 -3.41 2.79 -7.15
C GLY A 83 -3.16 3.99 -8.08
N ASP A 84 -2.16 4.81 -7.74
CA ASP A 84 -1.76 5.96 -8.55
C ASP A 84 -0.31 5.74 -9.02
N ALA A 85 -0.16 5.18 -10.22
CA ALA A 85 1.14 4.90 -10.82
C ALA A 85 1.97 6.18 -11.03
N ARG A 86 1.35 7.33 -11.26
CA ARG A 86 2.07 8.61 -11.47
C ARG A 86 2.77 9.07 -10.20
N ARG A 87 2.19 8.76 -9.04
CA ARG A 87 2.75 9.07 -7.72
C ARG A 87 3.45 7.87 -7.07
N GLY A 88 3.45 6.71 -7.72
CA GLY A 88 3.97 5.46 -7.17
C GLY A 88 3.19 4.96 -5.96
N TYR A 89 1.91 5.31 -5.83
CA TYR A 89 1.07 4.85 -4.73
C TYR A 89 0.50 3.46 -5.02
N PRO A 90 0.47 2.56 -4.02
CA PRO A 90 -0.06 1.22 -4.21
C PRO A 90 -1.57 1.26 -4.45
N PRO A 91 -2.17 0.14 -4.93
CA PRO A 91 -3.61 -0.06 -4.88
C PRO A 91 -4.19 0.30 -3.52
N TYR A 92 -5.24 1.12 -3.49
CA TYR A 92 -5.73 1.67 -2.22
C TYR A 92 -6.28 0.59 -1.29
N LYS A 93 -6.71 -0.55 -1.84
CA LYS A 93 -7.10 -1.73 -1.06
C LYS A 93 -5.96 -2.32 -0.20
N ALA A 94 -4.71 -2.02 -0.56
CA ALA A 94 -3.51 -2.52 0.11
C ALA A 94 -2.90 -1.50 1.09
N ILE A 95 -3.56 -0.35 1.29
CA ILE A 95 -3.18 0.67 2.28
C ILE A 95 -3.65 0.19 3.66
N SER A 96 -2.74 0.16 4.64
CA SER A 96 -3.10 -0.09 6.04
C SER A 96 -3.58 1.19 6.71
N SER A 97 -4.41 1.07 7.75
CA SER A 97 -4.74 2.22 8.61
C SER A 97 -3.52 2.80 9.33
N ASP A 98 -2.45 2.01 9.45
CA ASP A 98 -1.15 2.44 9.98
C ASP A 98 -0.36 3.28 8.97
N ASP A 99 -0.64 3.18 7.67
CA ASP A 99 -0.05 4.02 6.62
C ASP A 99 -0.66 5.44 6.56
N LEU A 100 -1.51 5.79 7.53
CA LEU A 100 -2.24 7.06 7.57
C LEU A 100 -2.02 7.78 8.91
N ASP A 101 -1.57 9.03 8.82
CA ASP A 101 -1.13 9.83 9.98
C ASP A 101 -2.27 10.45 10.79
N THR A 102 -3.46 10.64 10.19
CA THR A 102 -4.60 11.30 10.83
C THR A 102 -5.85 10.42 10.91
N PRO A 103 -6.69 10.57 11.97
CA PRO A 103 -7.97 9.87 12.08
C PRO A 103 -8.91 10.15 10.90
N LYS A 104 -8.85 11.36 10.33
CA LYS A 104 -9.65 11.75 9.16
C LYS A 104 -9.33 10.88 7.94
N LYS A 105 -8.04 10.70 7.62
CA LYS A 105 -7.61 9.83 6.51
C LYS A 105 -8.03 8.38 6.73
N LYS A 106 -7.91 7.87 7.96
CA LYS A 106 -8.38 6.52 8.33
C LYS A 106 -9.89 6.36 8.12
N ALA A 107 -10.67 7.36 8.51
CA ALA A 107 -12.12 7.38 8.27
C ALA A 107 -12.44 7.39 6.75
N THR A 108 -11.71 8.16 5.94
CA THR A 108 -11.88 8.15 4.48
C THR A 108 -11.54 6.80 3.86
N LEU A 109 -10.47 6.13 4.30
CA LEU A 109 -10.15 4.76 3.85
C LEU A 109 -11.28 3.78 4.19
N ALA A 110 -11.86 3.88 5.39
CA ALA A 110 -12.99 3.05 5.80
C ALA A 110 -14.24 3.32 4.94
N GLU A 111 -14.54 4.58 4.64
CA GLU A 111 -15.64 4.97 3.75
C GLU A 111 -15.45 4.39 2.34
N TRP A 112 -14.24 4.49 1.78
CA TRP A 112 -13.90 3.88 0.49
C TRP A 112 -14.05 2.35 0.54
N SER A 113 -13.51 1.70 1.58
CA SER A 113 -13.59 0.24 1.75
C SER A 113 -15.05 -0.26 1.75
N ILE A 114 -15.93 0.47 2.43
CA ILE A 114 -17.36 0.17 2.48
C ILE A 114 -17.98 0.32 1.09
N MET A 115 -17.68 1.41 0.38
CA MET A 115 -18.17 1.64 -0.99
C MET A 115 -17.74 0.52 -1.93
N MET A 116 -16.46 0.17 -1.93
CA MET A 116 -15.94 -0.87 -2.82
C MET A 116 -16.56 -2.23 -2.50
N ARG A 117 -16.75 -2.57 -1.22
CA ARG A 117 -17.48 -3.78 -0.83
C ARG A 117 -18.91 -3.79 -1.37
N HIS A 118 -19.62 -2.67 -1.30
CA HIS A 118 -20.98 -2.59 -1.84
C HIS A 118 -21.02 -2.77 -3.36
N ILE A 119 -20.06 -2.18 -4.09
CA ILE A 119 -19.93 -2.36 -5.54
C ILE A 119 -19.62 -3.83 -5.84
N SER A 120 -18.61 -4.42 -5.19
CA SER A 120 -18.24 -5.82 -5.37
C SER A 120 -19.41 -6.76 -5.13
N ASN A 121 -20.14 -6.62 -4.01
CA ASN A 121 -21.30 -7.44 -3.71
C ASN A 121 -22.42 -7.28 -4.76
N ALA A 122 -22.60 -6.07 -5.31
CA ALA A 122 -23.59 -5.82 -6.36
C ALA A 122 -23.17 -6.46 -7.69
N VAL A 123 -21.87 -6.53 -7.99
CA VAL A 123 -21.35 -7.29 -9.14
C VAL A 123 -21.60 -8.78 -8.97
N GLU A 124 -21.28 -9.32 -7.79
CA GLU A 124 -21.48 -10.75 -7.49
C GLU A 124 -22.95 -11.14 -7.58
N ALA A 125 -23.84 -10.33 -7.02
CA ALA A 125 -25.29 -10.56 -7.09
C ALA A 125 -25.84 -10.55 -8.52
N GLN A 126 -25.23 -9.79 -9.43
CA GLN A 126 -25.70 -9.69 -10.83
C GLN A 126 -25.11 -10.75 -11.75
N THR A 127 -23.84 -11.09 -11.54
CA THR A 127 -23.14 -12.07 -12.36
C THR A 127 -23.38 -13.51 -11.88
N GLY A 128 -23.83 -13.68 -10.62
CA GLY A 128 -23.97 -14.99 -9.99
C GLY A 128 -22.61 -15.65 -9.68
N MET A 129 -21.51 -14.92 -9.82
CA MET A 129 -20.14 -15.39 -9.63
C MET A 129 -19.45 -14.53 -8.58
N SER A 130 -18.45 -15.09 -7.90
CA SER A 130 -17.57 -14.26 -7.04
C SER A 130 -16.78 -13.27 -7.90
N LEU A 131 -16.43 -12.13 -7.33
CA LEU A 131 -15.79 -11.03 -8.04
C LEU A 131 -14.51 -11.54 -8.73
N PRO A 132 -14.44 -11.53 -10.07
CA PRO A 132 -13.28 -12.02 -10.77
C PRO A 132 -12.06 -11.13 -10.48
N PRO A 133 -10.83 -11.69 -10.58
CA PRO A 133 -9.62 -10.88 -10.48
C PRO A 133 -9.62 -9.77 -11.53
N ILE A 134 -9.46 -8.52 -11.08
CA ILE A 134 -9.41 -7.36 -11.96
C ILE A 134 -8.06 -7.30 -12.66
N ARG A 135 -8.09 -7.39 -14.00
CA ARG A 135 -6.91 -7.54 -14.86
C ARG A 135 -6.36 -6.21 -15.35
N ASP A 136 -7.25 -5.38 -15.88
CA ASP A 136 -6.94 -4.11 -16.50
C ASP A 136 -8.04 -3.07 -16.23
N GLU A 137 -7.73 -1.82 -16.57
CA GLU A 137 -8.63 -0.69 -16.34
C GLU A 137 -9.97 -0.83 -17.08
N PRO A 138 -10.03 -1.20 -18.38
CA PRO A 138 -11.30 -1.44 -19.07
C PRO A 138 -12.19 -2.47 -18.37
N HIS A 139 -11.61 -3.60 -17.93
CA HIS A 139 -12.34 -4.62 -17.21
C HIS A 139 -12.84 -4.12 -15.85
N ALA A 140 -12.05 -3.30 -15.14
CA ALA A 140 -12.50 -2.69 -13.89
C ALA A 140 -13.69 -1.74 -14.10
N ILE A 141 -13.70 -0.98 -15.21
CA ILE A 141 -14.80 -0.08 -15.59
C ILE A 141 -16.07 -0.89 -15.89
N GLU A 142 -15.95 -1.99 -16.63
CA GLU A 142 -17.08 -2.88 -16.92
C GLU A 142 -17.74 -3.41 -15.64
N LEU A 143 -16.94 -3.99 -14.73
CA LEU A 143 -17.44 -4.48 -13.45
C LEU A 143 -18.05 -3.35 -12.61
N PHE A 144 -17.44 -2.17 -12.61
CA PHE A 144 -18.00 -1.01 -11.93
C PHE A 144 -19.38 -0.66 -12.48
N ASN A 145 -19.55 -0.59 -13.80
CA ASN A 145 -20.83 -0.24 -14.42
C ASN A 145 -21.92 -1.28 -14.12
N ILE A 146 -21.56 -2.57 -14.06
CA ILE A 146 -22.45 -3.65 -13.62
C ILE A 146 -22.91 -3.36 -12.18
N GLY A 147 -21.97 -3.27 -11.23
CA GLY A 147 -22.30 -3.13 -9.80
C GLY A 147 -22.96 -1.80 -9.44
N TYR A 148 -22.40 -0.69 -9.93
CA TYR A 148 -22.75 0.65 -9.49
C TYR A 148 -24.11 1.14 -10.01
N HIS A 149 -24.47 0.84 -11.26
CA HIS A 149 -25.77 1.25 -11.82
C HIS A 149 -26.96 0.56 -11.14
N LYS A 150 -26.75 -0.54 -10.42
CA LYS A 150 -27.80 -1.23 -9.66
C LYS A 150 -27.77 -0.94 -8.16
N LEU A 151 -26.76 -0.22 -7.67
CA LEU A 151 -26.79 0.32 -6.32
C LEU A 151 -27.88 1.39 -6.25
N GLN A 152 -29.03 1.03 -5.68
CA GLN A 152 -30.10 1.96 -5.30
C GLN A 152 -29.60 2.84 -4.14
N LEU A 153 -28.75 3.82 -4.45
CA LEU A 153 -28.24 4.77 -3.48
C LEU A 153 -29.39 5.68 -3.04
N LYS A 154 -29.97 5.40 -1.86
CA LYS A 154 -31.00 6.27 -1.30
C LYS A 154 -30.43 7.69 -1.12
N PRO A 155 -31.15 8.74 -1.55
CA PRO A 155 -30.70 10.11 -1.34
C PRO A 155 -30.59 10.38 0.16
N SER A 156 -29.39 10.72 0.62
CA SER A 156 -29.15 11.10 2.02
C SER A 156 -29.96 12.34 2.39
N LYS A 157 -30.64 12.33 3.55
CA LYS A 157 -31.45 13.43 4.10
C LYS A 157 -30.63 14.65 4.56
N ARG A 158 -29.30 14.58 4.51
CA ARG A 158 -28.39 15.64 4.98
C ARG A 158 -28.12 16.64 3.85
N LYS A 159 -28.33 17.94 4.09
CA LYS A 159 -28.03 19.03 3.12
C LYS A 159 -26.60 18.86 2.61
N ARG A 160 -26.47 18.57 1.32
CA ARG A 160 -25.25 18.15 0.62
C ARG A 160 -24.33 19.36 0.43
N ARG A 161 -23.06 19.26 0.84
CA ARG A 161 -21.98 20.08 0.27
C ARG A 161 -21.39 19.27 -0.88
N THR A 162 -21.29 19.88 -2.05
CA THR A 162 -21.33 19.25 -3.38
C THR A 162 -20.21 18.24 -3.70
N ASN A 163 -19.17 18.09 -2.87
CA ASN A 163 -17.91 17.45 -3.31
C ASN A 163 -17.37 16.32 -2.38
N GLN A 164 -18.20 15.64 -1.57
CA GLN A 164 -17.70 14.56 -0.71
C GLN A 164 -18.63 13.35 -0.64
N LEU A 165 -18.10 12.19 -1.04
CA LEU A 165 -18.73 10.87 -0.84
C LEU A 165 -18.76 10.54 0.65
N LYS A 166 -19.96 10.38 1.22
CA LYS A 166 -20.19 9.69 2.49
C LYS A 166 -21.38 8.76 2.33
N LEU A 167 -21.13 7.45 2.38
CA LEU A 167 -22.15 6.41 2.39
C LEU A 167 -22.63 6.18 3.83
N THR A 168 -23.85 6.59 4.13
CA THR A 168 -24.56 6.19 5.36
C THR A 168 -25.45 5.00 5.09
N ARG A 169 -25.25 3.94 5.89
CA ARG A 169 -26.00 2.68 5.91
C ARG A 169 -27.49 2.92 6.26
N CYS A 170 -28.39 2.17 5.63
CA CYS A 170 -29.69 1.84 6.20
C CYS A 170 -29.60 0.42 6.78
#